data_AF-A0A2U3Q552-F1
#
_entry.id   AF-A0A2U3Q552-F1
#
_cell.length_a   1.000
_cell.length_b   1.000
_cell.length_c   1.000
_cell.angle_alpha   90.00
_cell.angle_beta   90.00
_cell.angle_gamma   90.00
#
_symmetry.space_group_name_H-M   'P 1'
#
loop_
_entity.id
_entity.type
_entity.pdbx_description
1 polymer ?
#
loop_
_entity_poly.entity_id
_entity_poly.type
_entity_poly.pdbx_seq_one_letter_code
_entity_poly.pdbx_strand_id
1 'polypeptide(L)' 'MPWSTAFDDPVRVSNKRKLLTLQDAADYIMQLPDDVQHEAHWQTAIETLINAAETSGAWLMFARIAMLRALNADASRG' A
#
# COMPACT_ATOMS: atom_id res chain seq x y z
N MET A 1 -6.99 7.86 -10.33
CA MET A 1 -7.54 8.76 -9.28
C MET A 1 -6.40 9.62 -8.70
N PRO A 2 -6.61 10.82 -8.15
CA PRO A 2 -5.49 11.56 -7.54
C PRO A 2 -4.85 10.77 -6.40
N TRP A 3 -3.55 10.95 -6.16
CA TRP A 3 -2.85 10.31 -5.04
C TRP A 3 -3.45 10.65 -3.68
N SER A 4 -4.13 11.79 -3.56
CA SER A 4 -4.90 12.19 -2.38
C SER A 4 -6.23 11.42 -2.21
N THR A 5 -6.55 10.48 -3.10
CA THR A 5 -7.77 9.66 -2.97
C THR A 5 -7.67 8.76 -1.75
N ALA A 6 -8.69 8.84 -0.90
CA ALA A 6 -8.84 7.99 0.26
C ALA A 6 -9.28 6.57 -0.13
N PHE A 7 -8.80 5.57 0.61
CA PHE A 7 -9.37 4.22 0.56
C PHE A 7 -10.77 4.19 1.16
N ASP A 8 -11.65 3.30 0.67
CA ASP A 8 -12.96 3.05 1.28
C ASP A 8 -12.83 2.55 2.73
N ASP A 9 -11.81 1.72 3.01
CA ASP A 9 -11.40 1.34 4.36
C ASP A 9 -9.87 1.52 4.51
N PRO A 10 -9.38 2.31 5.47
CA PRO A 10 -7.95 2.55 5.66
C PRO A 10 -7.11 1.27 5.79
N VAL A 11 -5.88 1.33 5.29
CA VAL A 11 -4.88 0.28 5.54
C VAL A 11 -4.34 0.44 6.95
N ARG A 12 -4.46 -0.59 7.79
CA ARG A 12 -3.94 -0.57 9.17
C ARG A 12 -2.53 -1.16 9.20
N VAL A 13 -1.56 -0.34 9.57
CA VAL A 13 -0.14 -0.73 9.65
C VAL A 13 0.22 -1.20 11.06
N SER A 14 -0.43 -0.61 12.06
CA SER A 14 -0.32 -0.99 13.47
C SER A 14 -1.58 -0.56 14.20
N ASN A 15 -1.69 -0.89 15.50
CA ASN A 15 -2.82 -0.42 16.33
C ASN A 15 -2.95 1.12 16.38
N LYS A 16 -1.88 1.86 16.08
CA LYS A 16 -1.85 3.33 16.14
C LYS A 16 -1.72 4.02 14.79
N ARG A 17 -1.30 3.32 13.72
CA ARG A 17 -1.06 3.90 12.39
C ARG A 17 -2.02 3.33 11.35
N LYS A 18 -2.71 4.22 10.65
CA LYS A 18 -3.56 3.92 9.49
C LYS A 18 -3.12 4.80 8.32
N LEU A 19 -3.14 4.23 7.11
CA LEU A 19 -2.88 4.94 5.86
C LEU A 19 -4.24 5.20 5.22
N LEU A 20 -4.56 6.48 5.04
CA LEU A 20 -5.90 6.91 4.64
C LEU A 20 -6.00 7.02 3.12
N THR A 21 -4.91 7.43 2.47
CA THR A 21 -4.86 7.73 1.04
C THR A 21 -3.83 6.89 0.28
N LEU A 22 -3.92 6.87 -1.05
CA LEU A 22 -2.89 6.29 -1.91
C LEU A 22 -1.52 6.93 -1.64
N GLN A 23 -1.49 8.23 -1.36
CA GLN A 23 -0.28 8.96 -0.99
C GLN A 23 0.30 8.46 0.34
N ASP A 24 -0.52 8.32 1.39
CA ASP A 24 -0.05 7.78 2.67
C ASP A 24 0.56 6.38 2.51
N ALA A 25 -0.01 5.57 1.61
CA ALA A 25 0.49 4.24 1.29
C ALA A 25 1.83 4.29 0.55
N ALA A 26 1.98 5.15 -0.45
CA ALA A 26 3.25 5.35 -1.15
C ALA A 26 4.34 5.88 -0.20
N ASP A 27 4.02 6.90 0.60
CA ASP A 27 4.95 7.48 1.58
C ASP A 27 5.39 6.46 2.62
N TYR A 28 4.50 5.54 3.02
CA TYR A 28 4.86 4.44 3.90
C TYR A 28 5.88 3.51 3.27
N ILE A 29 5.68 3.09 2.01
CA ILE A 29 6.62 2.21 1.31
C ILE A 29 7.98 2.88 1.13
N MET A 30 8.00 4.17 0.75
CA MET A 30 9.24 4.93 0.58
C MET A 30 10.05 5.08 1.87
N GLN A 31 9.43 4.89 3.04
CA GLN A 31 10.10 4.91 4.35
C GLN A 31 10.69 3.55 4.75
N LEU A 32 10.40 2.47 4.02
CA LEU A 32 10.97 1.15 4.30
C LEU A 32 12.46 1.09 3.91
N PRO A 33 13.25 0.18 4.49
CA PRO A 33 14.60 -0.12 4.00
C PRO A 33 14.59 -0.51 2.51
N ASP A 34 15.65 -0.14 1.77
CA ASP A 34 15.72 -0.35 0.32
C ASP A 34 15.60 -1.83 -0.07
N ASP A 35 16.23 -2.72 0.68
CA ASP A 35 16.14 -4.18 0.49
C ASP A 35 14.72 -4.71 0.68
N VAL A 36 13.99 -4.16 1.66
CA VAL A 36 12.59 -4.49 1.92
C VAL A 36 11.68 -3.95 0.81
N GLN A 37 11.90 -2.71 0.35
CA GLN A 37 11.12 -2.13 -0.74
C GLN A 37 11.18 -2.97 -2.02
N HIS A 38 12.32 -3.59 -2.30
CA HIS A 38 12.53 -4.43 -3.49
C HIS A 38 11.95 -5.85 -3.36
N GLU A 39 11.38 -6.22 -2.21
CA GLU A 39 10.72 -7.51 -2.06
C GLU A 39 9.45 -7.59 -2.91
N ALA A 40 9.18 -8.78 -3.46
CA ALA A 40 8.13 -8.98 -4.46
C ALA A 40 6.73 -8.52 -3.98
N HIS A 41 6.45 -8.66 -2.69
CA HIS A 41 5.16 -8.25 -2.12
C HIS A 41 5.03 -6.71 -2.03
N TRP A 42 6.13 -6.00 -1.75
CA TRP A 42 6.16 -4.54 -1.77
C TRP A 42 6.10 -4.00 -3.19
N GLN A 43 6.83 -4.59 -4.13
CA GLN A 43 6.74 -4.23 -5.55
C GLN A 43 5.31 -4.39 -6.10
N THR A 44 4.64 -5.50 -5.75
CA THR A 44 3.23 -5.70 -6.11
C THR A 44 2.32 -4.61 -5.53
N ALA A 45 2.58 -4.17 -4.29
CA ALA A 45 1.84 -3.07 -3.68
C ALA A 45 2.07 -1.74 -4.41
N ILE A 46 3.32 -1.43 -4.77
CA ILE A 46 3.69 -0.23 -5.55
C ILE A 46 2.98 -0.21 -6.90
N GLU A 47 3.07 -1.29 -7.67
CA GLU A 47 2.41 -1.41 -8.97
C GLU A 47 0.90 -1.19 -8.87
N THR A 48 0.28 -1.73 -7.82
CA THR A 48 -1.16 -1.61 -7.64
C THR A 48 -1.56 -0.18 -7.20
N LEU A 49 -0.73 0.50 -6.41
CA LEU A 49 -0.92 1.91 -6.07
C LEU A 49 -0.83 2.81 -7.32
N ILE A 50 0.15 2.57 -8.19
CA ILE A 50 0.29 3.28 -9.48
C ILE A 50 -0.95 3.03 -10.35
N ASN A 51 -1.36 1.78 -10.51
CA ASN A 51 -2.56 1.44 -11.28
C ASN A 51 -3.83 2.12 -10.72
N ALA A 52 -3.95 2.27 -9.40
CA ALA A 52 -5.06 3.00 -8.77
C ALA A 52 -4.98 4.53 -8.99
N ALA A 53 -3.78 5.09 -9.04
CA ALA A 53 -3.57 6.50 -9.34
C ALA A 53 -3.86 6.81 -10.82
N GLU A 54 -3.54 5.89 -11.73
CA GLU A 54 -3.71 6.09 -13.17
C GLU A 54 -5.09 5.68 -13.69
N THR A 55 -5.72 4.68 -13.05
CA THR A 55 -7.02 4.15 -13.46
C THR A 55 -8.13 4.53 -12.47
N SER A 56 -9.38 4.20 -12.78
CA SER A 56 -10.55 4.46 -11.92
C SER A 56 -11.07 3.22 -11.19
N GLY A 57 -11.64 3.43 -10.00
CA GLY A 57 -12.67 2.59 -9.38
C GLY A 57 -12.19 1.28 -8.77
N ALA A 58 -12.00 0.25 -9.59
CA ALA A 58 -11.72 -1.11 -9.10
C ALA A 58 -10.32 -1.24 -8.47
N TRP A 59 -9.37 -0.43 -8.92
CA TRP A 59 -7.97 -0.50 -8.49
C TRP A 59 -7.73 -0.03 -7.06
N LEU A 60 -8.61 0.80 -6.50
CA LEU A 60 -8.49 1.28 -5.12
C LEU A 60 -8.59 0.11 -4.11
N MET A 61 -9.48 -0.84 -4.36
CA MET A 61 -9.61 -2.05 -3.56
C MET A 61 -8.40 -2.98 -3.73
N PHE A 62 -7.90 -3.14 -4.96
CA PHE A 62 -6.71 -3.94 -5.21
C PHE A 62 -5.49 -3.36 -4.51
N ALA A 63 -5.30 -2.04 -4.56
CA ALA A 63 -4.20 -1.36 -3.88
C ALA A 63 -4.24 -1.60 -2.37
N ARG A 64 -5.43 -1.51 -1.77
CA ARG A 64 -5.62 -1.84 -0.35
C ARG A 64 -5.26 -3.30 -0.06
N ILE A 65 -5.70 -4.26 -0.89
CA ILE A 65 -5.41 -5.69 -0.68
C ILE A 65 -3.91 -5.97 -0.81
N ALA A 66 -3.24 -5.38 -1.81
CA ALA A 66 -1.81 -5.55 -2.02
C ALA A 66 -1.01 -5.02 -0.81
N MET A 67 -1.37 -3.86 -0.28
CA MET A 67 -0.78 -3.32 0.96
C MET A 67 -0.96 -4.27 2.15
N LEU A 68 -2.16 -4.80 2.37
CA LEU A 68 -2.41 -5.73 3.48
C LEU A 68 -1.63 -7.04 3.33
N ARG A 69 -1.46 -7.53 2.10
CA ARG A 69 -0.64 -8.72 1.82
C ARG A 69 0.84 -8.47 2.11
N ALA A 70 1.37 -7.33 1.69
CA ALA A 70 2.74 -6.92 1.98
C ALA A 70 3.01 -6.86 3.49
N LEU A 71 2.13 -6.17 4.23
CA LEU A 71 2.22 -6.08 5.69
C LEU A 71 2.16 -7.44 6.39
N ASN A 72 1.30 -8.36 5.92
CA ASN A 72 1.20 -9.71 6.48
C ASN A 72 2.42 -10.58 6.15
N ALA A 73 3.04 -10.40 4.98
CA ALA A 73 4.24 -11.12 4.59
C ALA A 73 5.42 -10.77 5.52
N ASP A 74 5.61 -9.48 5.79
CA ASP A 74 6.63 -9.00 6.74
C ASP A 74 6.36 -9.45 8.17
N ALA A 75 5.10 -9.39 8.62
CA ALA A 75 4.73 -9.84 9.97
C ALA A 75 4.96 -11.35 10.20
N SER A 76 4.94 -12.15 9.14
CA SER A 76 5.18 -13.60 9.19
C SER A 76 6.66 -13.97 9.12
N ARG A 77 7.55 -12.98 8.89
CA ARG A 77 9.01 -13.16 8.81
C ARG A 77 9.72 -12.91 10.14
N GLY A 78 9.08 -12.21 11.08
CA GLY A 78 9.57 -11.93 12.44
C GLY A 78 9.12 -12.98 13.45
#